data_AF-A0A2S9FHF1-F1
#
_entry.id   AF-A0A2S9FHF1-F1
#
_cell.length_a   1.000
_cell.length_b   1.000
_cell.length_c   1.000
_cell.angle_alpha   90.00
_cell.angle_beta   90.00
_cell.angle_gamma   90.00
#
_symmetry.space_group_name_H-M   'P 1'
#
loop_
_entity.id
_entity.type
_entity.pdbx_description
1 polymer ?
#
loop_
_entity_poly.entity_id
_entity_poly.type
_entity_poly.pdbx_seq_one_letter_code
_entity_poly.pdbx_strand_id
1 'polypeptide(L)' 'MRAAVYYGPNKLEVDDVAEPDVLPGTVKLKVGFNGICGTDLHEYYAGPIFVPTAPHPLTGQQLPLTLGHEFSGTITAV' A
#
# COMPACT_ATOMS: atom_id res chain seq x y z
N MET A 1 5.55 5.93 -10.20
CA MET A 1 4.45 4.99 -10.53
C MET A 1 3.20 5.43 -9.80
N ARG A 2 2.02 5.24 -10.38
CA ARG A 2 0.74 5.62 -9.71
C ARG A 2 0.39 4.61 -8.62
N ALA A 3 -0.04 5.09 -7.46
CA ALA A 3 -0.48 4.29 -6.32
C ALA A 3 -1.66 4.94 -5.59
N ALA A 4 -2.53 4.15 -4.95
CA ALA A 4 -3.54 4.65 -4.03
C ALA A 4 -2.90 4.83 -2.65
N VAL A 5 -2.62 6.07 -2.27
CA VAL A 5 -1.91 6.45 -1.06
C VAL A 5 -2.89 6.98 -0.02
N TYR A 6 -2.89 6.37 1.15
CA TYR A 6 -3.72 6.76 2.28
C TYR A 6 -2.96 7.70 3.20
N TYR A 7 -3.54 8.88 3.42
CA TYR A 7 -2.98 9.96 4.23
C TYR A 7 -3.65 10.07 5.60
N GLY A 8 -4.69 9.27 5.85
CA GLY A 8 -5.53 9.36 7.04
C GLY A 8 -7.01 9.42 6.69
N PRO A 9 -7.89 9.47 7.71
CA PRO A 9 -9.32 9.26 7.53
C PRO A 9 -9.91 10.20 6.47
N ASN A 10 -10.71 9.62 5.59
CA ASN A 10 -11.34 10.25 4.43
C ASN A 10 -10.37 10.88 3.41
N LYS A 11 -9.09 10.47 3.44
CA LYS A 11 -8.05 10.98 2.54
C LYS A 11 -7.25 9.84 1.92
N LEU A 12 -7.71 9.39 0.75
CA LEU A 12 -7.03 8.46 -0.14
C LEU A 12 -6.84 9.15 -1.50
N GLU A 13 -5.61 9.28 -1.96
CA GLU A 13 -5.27 9.96 -3.21
C GLU A 13 -4.56 9.00 -4.17
N VAL A 14 -4.69 9.25 -5.47
CA VAL A 14 -3.92 8.52 -6.49
C VAL A 14 -2.72 9.36 -6.85
N ASP A 15 -1.56 9.01 -6.29
CA ASP A 15 -0.34 9.79 -6.39
C ASP A 15 0.77 9.07 -7.17
N ASP A 16 1.70 9.86 -7.69
CA ASP A 16 2.96 9.37 -8.23
C ASP A 16 3.96 9.15 -7.09
N VAL A 17 4.32 7.89 -6.86
CA VAL A 17 5.34 7.46 -5.89
C VAL A 17 6.58 6.95 -6.62
N ALA A 18 7.71 6.89 -5.93
CA ALA A 18 8.91 6.25 -6.48
C ALA A 18 8.61 4.78 -6.82
N GLU A 19 9.11 4.32 -7.97
CA GLU A 19 9.05 2.90 -8.27
C GLU A 19 10.05 2.15 -7.38
N PRO A 20 9.66 1.06 -6.70
CA PRO A 20 10.56 0.36 -5.80
C PRO A 20 11.66 -0.37 -6.57
N ASP A 21 12.86 -0.38 -6.00
CA ASP A 21 13.96 -1.23 -6.44
C ASP A 21 13.72 -2.69 -6.03
N VAL A 22 14.29 -3.62 -6.79
CA VAL A 22 14.28 -5.04 -6.41
C VAL A 22 15.43 -5.28 -5.45
N LEU A 23 15.09 -5.73 -4.24
CA LEU A 23 16.05 -6.05 -3.19
C LEU A 23 16.34 -7.56 -3.16
N PRO A 24 17.47 -8.00 -2.59
CA PRO A 24 17.76 -9.41 -2.41
C PRO A 24 16.62 -10.16 -1.70
N GLY A 25 16.16 -11.26 -2.29
CA GLY A 25 15.06 -12.07 -1.75
C GLY A 25 13.65 -11.55 -2.06
N THR A 26 13.51 -10.58 -2.96
CA THR A 26 12.21 -10.02 -3.39
C THR A 26 12.02 -10.15 -4.90
N VAL A 27 10.80 -9.91 -5.40
CA VAL A 27 10.50 -9.83 -6.83
C VAL A 27 9.66 -8.58 -7.11
N LYS A 28 9.80 -7.98 -8.29
CA LYS A 28 8.91 -6.89 -8.73
C LYS A 28 7.69 -7.46 -9.42
N LEU A 29 6.52 -7.20 -8.84
CA LEU A 29 5.23 -7.58 -9.42
C LEU A 29 4.57 -6.37 -10.08
N LYS A 30 4.25 -6.47 -11.37
CA LYS A 30 3.30 -5.55 -12.02
C LYS A 30 1.89 -6.00 -11.67
N VAL A 31 1.23 -5.26 -10.78
CA VAL A 31 -0.14 -5.53 -10.36
C VAL A 31 -1.08 -5.46 -11.56
N GLY A 32 -1.88 -6.52 -11.77
CA GLY A 32 -2.90 -6.58 -12.80
C GLY A 32 -4.30 -6.27 -12.25
N PHE A 33 -4.62 -6.84 -11.08
CA PHE A 33 -5.88 -6.64 -10.36
C PHE A 33 -5.64 -6.58 -8.85
N ASN A 34 -6.42 -5.76 -8.15
CA ASN A 34 -6.46 -5.68 -6.68
C ASN A 34 -7.92 -5.52 -6.22
N GLY A 35 -8.32 -6.29 -5.21
CA GLY A 35 -9.62 -6.16 -4.55
C GLY A 35 -9.69 -4.98 -3.58
N ILE A 36 -10.90 -4.62 -3.17
CA ILE A 36 -11.13 -3.70 -2.05
C ILE A 36 -11.74 -4.53 -0.93
N CYS A 37 -11.00 -4.68 0.16
CA CYS A 37 -11.50 -5.37 1.34
C CYS A 37 -12.39 -4.43 2.17
N GLY A 38 -13.25 -5.00 3.00
CA GLY A 38 -13.97 -4.21 4.01
C GLY A 38 -13.02 -3.48 4.97
N THR A 39 -11.83 -4.01 5.23
CA THR A 39 -10.80 -3.36 6.06
C THR A 39 -10.24 -2.10 5.42
N ASP A 40 -10.10 -2.05 4.08
CA ASP A 40 -9.69 -0.83 3.37
C ASP A 40 -10.73 0.29 3.57
N LEU A 41 -12.03 -0.08 3.53
CA LEU A 41 -13.12 0.86 3.80
C LEU A 41 -13.15 1.29 5.27
N HIS A 42 -12.87 0.38 6.21
CA HIS A 42 -12.76 0.72 7.62
C HIS A 42 -11.61 1.69 7.88
N GLU A 43 -10.46 1.52 7.22
CA GLU A 43 -9.37 2.50 7.27
C GLU A 43 -9.84 3.85 6.74
N TYR A 44 -10.47 3.89 5.57
CA TYR A 44 -10.90 5.15 4.98
C TYR A 44 -11.91 5.91 5.86
N TYR A 45 -12.93 5.25 6.37
CA TYR A 45 -14.01 5.93 7.10
C TYR A 45 -13.78 6.06 8.61
N ALA A 46 -13.09 5.09 9.24
CA ALA A 46 -12.94 4.99 10.69
C ALA A 46 -11.47 4.88 11.15
N GLY A 47 -10.53 4.87 10.21
CA GLY A 47 -9.11 4.74 10.48
C GLY A 47 -8.46 6.00 11.05
N PRO A 48 -7.15 5.92 11.38
CA PRO A 48 -6.31 4.74 11.23
C PRO A 48 -6.58 3.66 12.29
N ILE A 49 -6.83 2.40 11.88
CA ILE A 49 -7.07 1.26 12.79
C ILE A 49 -5.88 0.29 12.79
N PHE A 50 -5.48 -0.16 11.60
CA PHE A 50 -4.36 -1.05 11.33
C PHE A 50 -3.18 -0.30 10.70
N VAL A 51 -3.45 0.74 9.91
CA VAL A 51 -2.38 1.56 9.31
C VAL A 51 -1.65 2.32 10.43
N PRO A 52 -0.32 2.13 10.56
CA PRO A 52 0.44 2.69 11.67
C PRO A 52 0.58 4.23 11.59
N THR A 53 0.38 4.91 12.72
CA THR A 53 0.61 6.36 12.88
C THR A 53 1.99 6.72 13.44
N ALA A 54 2.73 5.72 13.89
CA ALA A 54 4.14 5.77 14.28
C ALA A 54 4.87 4.60 13.61
N PRO A 55 6.21 4.60 13.46
CA PRO A 55 6.91 3.60 12.68
C PRO A 55 6.62 2.18 13.16
N HIS A 56 6.11 1.33 12.27
CA HIS A 56 5.83 -0.07 12.59
C HIS A 56 7.13 -0.82 12.90
N PRO A 57 7.20 -1.64 13.97
CA PRO A 57 8.45 -2.22 14.45
C PRO A 57 9.19 -3.12 13.45
N LEU A 58 8.48 -3.72 12.48
CA LEU A 58 9.10 -4.61 11.48
C LEU A 58 9.42 -3.92 10.16
N THR A 59 8.60 -2.95 9.75
CA THR A 59 8.67 -2.36 8.40
C THR A 59 9.17 -0.93 8.42
N GLY A 60 9.18 -0.27 9.59
CA GLY A 60 9.48 1.15 9.75
C GLY A 60 8.47 2.09 9.09
N GLN A 61 7.44 1.55 8.45
CA GLN A 61 6.44 2.32 7.71
C GLN A 61 5.40 2.93 8.67
N GLN A 62 4.87 4.08 8.27
CA GLN A 62 3.79 4.81 8.92
C GLN A 62 3.03 5.62 7.86
N LEU A 63 1.94 6.27 8.23
CA LEU A 63 1.26 7.23 7.35
C LEU A 63 2.24 8.29 6.78
N PRO A 64 2.12 8.64 5.49
CA PRO A 64 1.20 8.08 4.48
C PRO A 64 1.67 6.73 3.90
N LEU A 65 0.71 5.87 3.50
CA LEU A 65 1.01 4.51 3.05
C LEU A 65 0.16 4.07 1.84
N THR A 66 0.72 3.31 0.91
CA THR A 66 -0.03 2.66 -0.18
C THR A 66 -0.97 1.58 0.38
N LEU A 67 -2.24 1.57 -0.03
CA LEU A 67 -3.22 0.54 0.35
C LEU A 67 -3.36 -0.58 -0.70
N GLY A 68 -4.02 -1.66 -0.29
CA GLY A 68 -4.30 -2.85 -1.09
C GLY A 68 -3.53 -4.07 -0.59
N HIS A 69 -4.27 -5.13 -0.23
CA HIS A 69 -3.69 -6.37 0.30
C HIS A 69 -4.31 -7.63 -0.34
N GLU A 70 -4.99 -7.47 -1.47
CA GLU A 70 -5.71 -8.54 -2.18
C GLU A 70 -5.45 -8.46 -3.68
N PHE A 71 -4.20 -8.66 -4.11
CA PHE A 71 -3.79 -8.48 -5.50
C PHE A 71 -3.15 -9.70 -6.16
N SER A 72 -3.16 -9.67 -7.49
CA SER A 72 -2.41 -10.57 -8.35
C SER A 72 -1.79 -9.81 -9.52
N GLY A 73 -0.75 -10.36 -10.12
CA GLY A 73 -0.01 -9.69 -11.18
C GLY A 73 1.06 -10.57 -11.81
N THR A 74 1.92 -9.94 -12.61
CA THR A 74 2.99 -10.61 -13.35
C THR A 74 4.34 -10.20 -12.78
N ILE A 75 5.23 -11.17 -12.55
CA ILE A 75 6.61 -10.88 -12.16
C ILE A 75 7.34 -10.24 -13.34
N THR A 76 8.04 -9.14 -13.07
CA THR A 76 8.76 -8.35 -14.09
C THR A 76 10.27 -8.25 -13.83
N ALA A 77 10.71 -8.50 -12.60
CA ALA A 77 12.11 -8.57 -12.21
C ALA A 77 12.28 -9.42 -10.93
N VAL A 78 13.49 -9.94 -10.71
CA VAL A 78 13.92 -10.79 -9.58
C VAL A 78 15.26 -10.27 -9.06
#